data_AF-A0A452ZSR0-F1
#
_entry.id   AF-A0A452ZSR0-F1
#
_cell.length_a   1.000
_cell.length_b   1.000
_cell.length_c   1.000
_cell.angle_alpha   90.00
_cell.angle_beta   90.00
_cell.angle_gamma   90.00
#
_symmetry.space_group_name_H-M   'P 1'
#
loop_
_entity.id
_entity.type
_entity.pdbx_description
1 polymer ?
#
loop_
_entity_poly.entity_id
_entity_poly.type
_entity_poly.pdbx_seq_one_letter_code
_entity_poly.pdbx_strand_id
1 'polypeptide(L)'
;LVAISRTYLQMAISRGLNGIGLALVIPAINSLVADYTDDHTRGAAFGWLQMTCNLGSIVGGSFGVLLAPFTFLGVPGWRLAFHIVGIISVALGLLMWLLAADPHSKSKSAASAREEARELLRDARAVIAVPTFQVIVAQGVAGLIAWSGLNFATMWLELMGFTHWETSIITGLYLFATALGALFGGVVGDAVSRRFPDAGRIALAQISSASALPLGAVLLLGLPNDPSTGVAHAAVFFVMGFAISWNAASTNKSVRNQPF
;
A
#
# COMPACT_ATOMS: atom_id res chain seq x y z
N LEU A 1 18.48 -11.85 -0.50
CA LEU A 1 19.56 -10.86 -0.22
C LEU A 1 19.54 -10.33 1.21
N VAL A 2 18.42 -9.76 1.69
CA VAL A 2 18.31 -9.26 3.08
C VAL A 2 18.64 -10.34 4.12
N ALA A 3 18.09 -11.55 3.95
CA ALA A 3 18.24 -12.64 4.91
C ALA A 3 19.67 -13.14 5.13
N ILE A 4 20.56 -12.97 4.14
CA ILE A 4 21.96 -13.42 4.17
C ILE A 4 22.93 -12.28 4.55
N SER A 5 22.43 -11.04 4.67
CA SER A 5 23.26 -9.86 4.97
C SER A 5 23.89 -9.98 6.35
N ARG A 6 25.19 -9.64 6.46
CA ARG A 6 25.94 -9.66 7.74
C ARG A 6 26.24 -8.26 8.27
N THR A 7 26.26 -7.26 7.38
CA THR A 7 26.50 -5.86 7.74
C THR A 7 25.28 -5.00 7.43
N TYR A 8 25.16 -3.87 8.12
CA TYR A 8 24.09 -2.89 7.87
C TYR A 8 24.09 -2.42 6.42
N LEU A 9 25.26 -2.14 5.83
CA LEU A 9 25.36 -1.68 4.45
C LEU A 9 24.83 -2.72 3.44
N GLN A 10 25.13 -4.01 3.64
CA GLN A 10 24.57 -5.08 2.80
C GLN A 10 23.04 -5.13 2.89
N MET A 11 22.49 -4.94 4.09
CA MET A 11 21.05 -4.88 4.30
C MET A 11 20.44 -3.65 3.60
N ALA A 12 21.06 -2.48 3.74
CA ALA A 12 20.62 -1.24 3.10
C ALA A 12 20.60 -1.35 1.56
N ILE A 13 21.67 -1.86 0.97
CA ILE A 13 21.75 -2.11 -0.48
C ILE A 13 20.67 -3.11 -0.91
N SER A 14 20.50 -4.21 -0.15
CA SER A 14 19.47 -5.22 -0.44
C SER A 14 18.05 -4.64 -0.40
N ARG A 15 17.76 -3.75 0.56
CA ARG A 15 16.47 -3.06 0.65
C ARG A 15 16.29 -2.03 -0.46
N GLY A 16 17.35 -1.33 -0.86
CA GLY A 16 17.34 -0.44 -2.02
C GLY A 16 16.99 -1.18 -3.31
N LEU A 17 17.63 -2.32 -3.56
CA LEU A 17 17.31 -3.19 -4.70
C LEU A 17 15.86 -3.69 -4.67
N ASN A 18 15.36 -4.06 -3.49
CA ASN A 18 13.95 -4.44 -3.33
C ASN A 18 12.99 -3.27 -3.63
N GLY A 19 13.36 -2.04 -3.24
CA GLY A 19 12.60 -0.84 -3.57
C GLY A 19 12.53 -0.59 -5.08
N ILE A 20 13.63 -0.78 -5.81
CA ILE A 20 13.64 -0.68 -7.28
C ILE A 20 12.67 -1.71 -7.89
N GLY A 21 12.69 -2.96 -7.39
CA GLY A 21 11.76 -3.99 -7.84
C GLY A 21 10.29 -3.60 -7.62
N LEU A 22 9.96 -3.10 -6.42
CA LEU A 22 8.59 -2.66 -6.12
C LEU A 22 8.15 -1.47 -6.99
N ALA A 23 9.04 -0.53 -7.28
CA ALA A 23 8.74 0.62 -8.14
C ALA A 23 8.39 0.21 -9.58
N LEU A 24 8.93 -0.91 -10.07
CA LEU A 24 8.60 -1.45 -11.39
C LEU A 24 7.33 -2.31 -11.38
N VAL A 25 7.15 -3.13 -10.34
CA VAL A 25 6.06 -4.10 -10.26
C VAL A 25 4.69 -3.43 -10.09
N ILE A 26 4.59 -2.38 -9.26
CA ILE A 26 3.30 -1.71 -8.99
C ILE A 26 2.65 -1.16 -10.28
N PRO A 27 3.32 -0.32 -11.10
CA PRO A 27 2.71 0.18 -12.32
C PRO A 27 2.46 -0.93 -13.35
N ALA A 28 3.32 -1.95 -13.43
CA ALA A 28 3.14 -3.08 -14.33
C ALA A 28 1.87 -3.90 -14.01
N ILE A 29 1.64 -4.21 -12.73
CA ILE A 29 0.42 -4.90 -12.28
C ILE A 29 -0.82 -4.04 -12.57
N ASN A 30 -0.76 -2.74 -12.28
CA ASN A 30 -1.89 -1.84 -12.55
C ASN A 30 -2.22 -1.75 -14.04
N SER A 31 -1.21 -1.71 -14.92
CA SER A 31 -1.41 -1.75 -16.38
C SER A 31 -2.03 -3.08 -16.81
N LEU A 32 -1.47 -4.20 -16.34
CA LEU A 32 -1.95 -5.53 -16.69
C LEU A 32 -3.42 -5.72 -16.31
N VAL A 33 -3.81 -5.32 -15.10
CA VAL A 33 -5.21 -5.39 -14.66
C VAL A 33 -6.10 -4.47 -15.48
N ALA A 34 -5.63 -3.28 -15.86
CA ALA A 34 -6.38 -2.37 -16.73
C ALA A 34 -6.60 -2.96 -18.14
N ASP A 35 -5.58 -3.62 -18.69
CA ASP A 35 -5.61 -4.21 -20.03
C ASP A 35 -6.52 -5.44 -20.12
N TYR A 36 -6.61 -6.23 -19.03
CA TYR A 36 -7.43 -7.43 -18.96
C TYR A 36 -8.88 -7.19 -18.48
N THR A 37 -9.24 -5.97 -18.10
CA THR A 37 -10.57 -5.68 -17.55
C THR A 37 -11.36 -4.68 -18.39
N ASP A 38 -12.60 -5.04 -18.69
CA ASP A 38 -13.58 -4.17 -19.35
C ASP A 38 -13.89 -2.91 -18.53
N ASP A 39 -14.23 -1.82 -19.21
CA ASP A 39 -14.51 -0.52 -18.58
C ASP A 39 -15.62 -0.61 -17.50
N HIS A 40 -16.59 -1.50 -17.67
CA HIS A 40 -17.71 -1.69 -16.74
C HIS A 40 -17.34 -2.45 -15.46
N THR A 41 -16.32 -3.32 -15.49
CA THR A 41 -15.90 -4.15 -14.34
C THR A 41 -14.54 -3.74 -13.77
N ARG A 42 -13.86 -2.73 -14.38
CA ARG A 42 -12.55 -2.22 -13.96
C ARG A 42 -12.49 -1.82 -12.49
N GLY A 43 -13.52 -1.15 -11.98
CA GLY A 43 -13.59 -0.78 -10.56
C GLY A 43 -13.50 -2.00 -9.63
N ALA A 44 -14.23 -3.08 -9.95
CA ALA A 44 -14.26 -4.31 -9.16
C ALA A 44 -12.94 -5.08 -9.25
N ALA A 45 -12.34 -5.21 -10.45
CA ALA A 45 -11.06 -5.91 -10.62
C ALA A 45 -9.94 -5.27 -9.80
N PHE A 46 -9.84 -3.94 -9.82
CA PHE A 46 -8.86 -3.27 -8.99
C PHE A 46 -9.22 -3.27 -7.49
N GLY A 47 -10.50 -3.37 -7.13
CA GLY A 47 -10.92 -3.58 -5.74
C GLY A 47 -10.41 -4.92 -5.20
N TRP A 48 -10.52 -5.99 -5.99
CA TRP A 48 -9.95 -7.30 -5.70
C TRP A 48 -8.42 -7.27 -5.63
N LEU A 49 -7.76 -6.53 -6.52
CA LEU A 49 -6.32 -6.32 -6.46
C LEU A 49 -5.90 -5.71 -5.12
N GLN A 50 -6.57 -4.62 -4.70
CA GLN A 50 -6.27 -3.97 -3.43
C GLN A 50 -6.54 -4.88 -2.22
N MET A 51 -7.65 -5.63 -2.25
CA MET A 51 -7.97 -6.60 -1.18
C MET A 51 -6.88 -7.67 -1.07
N THR A 52 -6.41 -8.18 -2.20
CA THR A 52 -5.32 -9.18 -2.23
C THR A 52 -4.01 -8.59 -1.69
N CYS A 53 -3.67 -7.34 -2.05
CA CYS A 53 -2.51 -6.65 -1.49
C CYS A 53 -2.62 -6.52 0.04
N ASN A 54 -3.78 -6.10 0.55
CA ASN A 54 -3.97 -5.93 2.00
C ASN A 54 -3.90 -7.26 2.74
N LEU A 55 -4.49 -8.33 2.20
CA LEU A 55 -4.36 -9.68 2.75
C LEU A 55 -2.90 -10.14 2.79
N GLY A 56 -2.14 -9.90 1.71
CA GLY A 56 -0.71 -10.17 1.66
C GLY A 56 0.07 -9.40 2.73
N SER A 57 -0.26 -8.13 2.96
CA SER A 57 0.33 -7.32 4.03
C SER A 57 -0.01 -7.83 5.43
N ILE A 58 -1.25 -8.27 5.67
CA ILE A 58 -1.66 -8.87 6.95
C ILE A 58 -0.87 -10.14 7.21
N VAL A 59 -0.92 -11.10 6.27
CA VAL A 59 -0.26 -12.40 6.42
C VAL A 59 1.25 -12.21 6.54
N GLY A 60 1.86 -11.40 5.68
CA GLY A 60 3.30 -11.14 5.71
C GLY A 60 3.76 -10.39 6.96
N GLY A 61 2.99 -9.38 7.39
CA GLY A 61 3.27 -8.59 8.60
C GLY A 61 3.18 -9.44 9.86
N SER A 62 2.06 -10.15 10.05
CA SER A 62 1.87 -11.07 11.17
C SER A 62 2.92 -12.18 11.18
N PHE A 63 3.24 -12.76 10.03
CA PHE A 63 4.31 -13.77 9.92
C PHE A 63 5.66 -13.19 10.35
N GLY A 64 6.00 -11.96 9.94
CA GLY A 64 7.22 -11.28 10.34
C GLY A 64 7.32 -11.05 11.85
N VAL A 65 6.25 -10.51 12.46
CA VAL A 65 6.20 -10.23 13.91
C VAL A 65 6.28 -11.53 14.72
N LEU A 66 5.51 -12.54 14.34
CA LEU A 66 5.44 -13.79 15.08
C LEU A 66 6.70 -14.65 14.93
N LEU A 67 7.42 -14.60 13.79
CA LEU A 67 8.69 -15.32 13.64
C LEU A 67 9.86 -14.60 14.29
N ALA A 68 9.81 -13.28 14.46
CA ALA A 68 10.92 -12.49 15.00
C ALA A 68 11.53 -13.04 16.32
N PRO A 69 10.76 -13.47 17.34
CA PRO A 69 11.32 -13.95 18.60
C PRO A 69 11.88 -15.38 18.55
N PHE A 70 11.54 -16.18 17.53
CA PHE A 70 12.00 -17.56 17.46
C PHE A 70 13.42 -17.66 16.89
N THR A 71 14.20 -18.60 17.39
CA THR A 71 15.48 -19.00 16.78
C THR A 71 15.36 -20.45 16.35
N PHE A 72 15.55 -20.72 15.07
CA PHE A 72 15.45 -22.07 14.52
C PHE A 72 16.83 -22.50 14.02
N LEU A 73 17.37 -23.59 14.57
CA LEU A 73 18.69 -24.14 14.18
C LEU A 73 19.82 -23.10 14.17
N GLY A 74 19.84 -22.19 15.15
CA GLY A 74 20.84 -21.12 15.26
C GLY A 74 20.63 -19.93 14.30
N VAL A 75 19.56 -19.93 13.49
CA VAL A 75 19.18 -18.83 12.61
C VAL A 75 18.13 -17.95 13.29
N PRO A 76 18.37 -16.64 13.43
CA PRO A 76 17.37 -15.70 13.92
C PRO A 76 16.10 -15.73 13.06
N GLY A 77 14.93 -15.76 13.69
CA GLY A 77 13.65 -15.97 13.01
C GLY A 77 13.29 -14.91 11.97
N TRP A 78 13.73 -13.65 12.15
CA TRP A 78 13.59 -12.62 11.11
C TRP A 78 14.31 -12.98 9.81
N ARG A 79 15.48 -13.67 9.86
CA ARG A 79 16.17 -14.15 8.65
C ARG A 79 15.39 -15.28 8.01
N LEU A 80 14.83 -16.18 8.81
CA LEU A 80 13.98 -17.27 8.31
C LEU A 80 12.76 -16.70 7.57
N ALA A 81 12.11 -15.67 8.14
CA ALA A 81 10.99 -15.00 7.49
C ALA A 81 11.35 -14.44 6.11
N PHE A 82 12.50 -13.76 5.98
CA PHE A 82 12.96 -13.26 4.68
C PHE A 82 13.34 -14.37 3.68
N HIS A 83 13.84 -15.52 4.13
CA HIS A 83 14.09 -16.67 3.23
C HIS A 83 12.77 -17.22 2.69
N ILE A 84 11.77 -17.44 3.55
CA ILE A 84 10.46 -17.98 3.17
C ILE A 84 9.77 -17.05 2.18
N VAL A 85 9.70 -15.74 2.48
CA VAL A 85 9.13 -14.74 1.56
C VAL A 85 9.90 -14.68 0.23
N GLY A 86 11.23 -14.82 0.28
CA GLY A 86 12.07 -14.87 -0.90
C GLY A 86 11.77 -16.07 -1.80
N ILE A 87 11.63 -17.26 -1.22
CA ILE A 87 11.31 -18.50 -1.95
C ILE A 87 9.92 -18.40 -2.59
N ILE A 88 8.92 -17.92 -1.85
CA ILE A 88 7.57 -17.72 -2.38
C ILE A 88 7.58 -16.72 -3.55
N SER A 89 8.31 -15.61 -3.40
CA SER A 89 8.46 -14.60 -4.46
C SER A 89 9.09 -15.17 -5.74
N VAL A 90 10.13 -16.00 -5.61
CA VAL A 90 10.77 -16.66 -6.76
C VAL A 90 9.84 -17.66 -7.42
N ALA A 91 9.13 -18.47 -6.63
CA ALA A 91 8.17 -19.43 -7.15
C ALA A 91 7.02 -18.74 -7.92
N LEU A 92 6.48 -17.65 -7.38
CA LEU A 92 5.46 -16.85 -8.06
C LEU A 92 6.01 -16.19 -9.33
N GLY A 93 7.23 -15.65 -9.30
CA GLY A 93 7.87 -15.08 -10.48
C GLY A 93 8.09 -16.12 -11.59
N LEU A 94 8.50 -17.33 -11.24
CA LEU A 94 8.64 -18.44 -12.18
C LEU A 94 7.29 -18.88 -12.74
N LEU A 95 6.27 -18.96 -11.90
CA LEU A 95 4.91 -19.32 -12.31
C LEU A 95 4.34 -18.29 -13.29
N MET A 96 4.51 -17.00 -13.01
CA MET A 96 4.14 -15.93 -13.92
C MET A 96 4.92 -16.02 -15.23
N TRP A 97 6.21 -16.32 -15.19
CA TRP A 97 7.01 -16.48 -16.41
C TRP A 97 6.54 -17.64 -17.29
N LEU A 98 6.06 -18.74 -16.69
CA LEU A 98 5.58 -19.91 -17.41
C LEU A 98 4.12 -19.81 -17.89
N LEU A 99 3.26 -19.11 -17.13
CA LEU A 99 1.80 -19.09 -17.37
C LEU A 99 1.25 -17.76 -17.89
N ALA A 100 1.94 -16.64 -17.66
CA ALA A 100 1.42 -15.34 -18.07
C ALA A 100 1.53 -15.19 -19.60
N ALA A 101 0.38 -15.15 -20.26
CA ALA A 101 0.29 -14.75 -21.65
C ALA A 101 0.26 -13.21 -21.72
N ASP A 102 1.19 -12.63 -22.48
CA ASP A 102 1.19 -11.19 -22.73
C ASP A 102 0.17 -10.86 -23.82
N PRO A 103 -0.90 -10.09 -23.53
CA PRO A 103 -1.90 -9.71 -24.52
C PRO A 103 -1.30 -8.84 -25.65
N HIS A 104 -0.14 -8.21 -25.42
CA HIS A 104 0.55 -7.34 -26.36
C HIS A 104 1.85 -7.97 -26.91
N SER A 105 1.92 -9.30 -27.06
CA SER A 105 3.06 -10.10 -27.56
C SER A 105 3.70 -9.69 -28.92
N LYS A 106 3.34 -8.56 -29.53
CA LYS A 106 4.04 -8.05 -30.71
C LYS A 106 5.38 -7.44 -30.31
N SER A 107 6.47 -8.01 -30.82
CA SER A 107 7.83 -7.47 -30.72
C SER A 107 7.86 -6.00 -31.15
N LYS A 108 7.88 -5.09 -30.19
CA LYS A 108 8.07 -3.65 -30.43
C LYS A 108 9.55 -3.42 -30.76
N SER A 109 9.83 -2.78 -31.90
CA SER A 109 11.18 -2.36 -32.28
C SER A 109 11.78 -1.39 -31.24
N ALA A 110 13.10 -1.42 -31.05
CA ALA A 110 13.81 -0.48 -30.18
C ALA A 110 13.54 1.01 -30.53
N ALA A 111 13.23 1.29 -31.80
CA ALA A 111 12.81 2.63 -32.25
C ALA A 111 11.43 3.01 -31.67
N SER A 112 10.47 2.08 -31.69
CA SER A 112 9.12 2.27 -31.13
C SER A 112 9.16 2.46 -29.61
N ALA A 113 9.99 1.71 -28.90
CA ALA A 113 10.16 1.87 -27.45
C ALA A 113 10.76 3.24 -27.07
N ARG A 114 11.72 3.74 -27.86
CA ARG A 114 12.34 5.05 -27.63
C ARG A 114 11.38 6.20 -27.88
N GLU A 115 10.51 6.06 -28.86
CA GLU A 115 9.49 7.05 -29.21
C GLU A 115 8.40 7.11 -28.14
N GLU A 116 7.89 5.95 -27.71
CA GLU A 116 6.94 5.81 -26.60
C GLU A 116 7.51 6.40 -25.28
N ALA A 117 8.79 6.12 -24.97
CA ALA A 117 9.45 6.72 -23.81
C ALA A 117 9.59 8.25 -23.90
N ARG A 118 9.81 8.81 -25.10
CA ARG A 118 9.89 10.27 -25.31
C ARG A 118 8.52 10.92 -25.15
N GLU A 119 7.47 10.29 -25.66
CA GLU A 119 6.09 10.74 -25.51
C GLU A 119 5.70 10.76 -24.03
N LEU A 120 5.92 9.66 -23.31
CA LEU A 120 5.68 9.59 -21.87
C LEU A 120 6.46 10.64 -21.08
N LEU A 121 7.72 10.90 -21.43
CA LEU A 121 8.53 11.93 -20.78
C LEU A 121 8.00 13.34 -21.04
N ARG A 122 7.52 13.61 -22.26
CA ARG A 122 6.90 14.88 -22.64
C ARG A 122 5.62 15.11 -21.84
N ASP A 123 4.76 14.10 -21.77
CA ASP A 123 3.49 14.16 -21.04
C ASP A 123 3.73 14.33 -19.54
N ALA A 124 4.66 13.56 -18.95
CA ALA A 124 5.04 13.70 -17.56
C ALA A 124 5.56 15.12 -17.25
N ARG A 125 6.39 15.69 -18.13
CA ARG A 125 6.90 17.06 -17.96
C ARG A 125 5.78 18.10 -18.05
N ALA A 126 4.81 17.90 -18.94
CA ALA A 126 3.64 18.78 -19.05
C ALA A 126 2.80 18.75 -17.76
N VAL A 127 2.57 17.56 -17.19
CA VAL A 127 1.84 17.39 -15.93
C VAL A 127 2.59 18.02 -14.75
N ILE A 128 3.90 17.82 -14.65
CA ILE A 128 4.73 18.40 -13.57
C ILE A 128 4.75 19.93 -13.60
N ALA A 129 4.58 20.53 -14.78
CA ALA A 129 4.51 21.99 -14.93
C ALA A 129 3.19 22.61 -14.44
N VAL A 130 2.15 21.80 -14.22
CA VAL A 130 0.85 22.29 -13.74
C VAL A 130 0.95 22.71 -12.27
N PRO A 131 0.63 23.97 -11.90
CA PRO A 131 0.73 24.42 -10.51
C PRO A 131 -0.12 23.60 -9.53
N THR A 132 -1.34 23.21 -9.94
CA THR A 132 -2.22 22.36 -9.15
C THR A 132 -1.58 21.00 -8.85
N PHE A 133 -0.87 20.42 -9.82
CA PHE A 133 -0.17 19.15 -9.62
C PHE A 133 0.97 19.29 -8.61
N GLN A 134 1.71 20.40 -8.66
CA GLN A 134 2.78 20.67 -7.68
C GLN A 134 2.25 20.77 -6.24
N VAL A 135 1.09 21.42 -6.05
CA VAL A 135 0.43 21.50 -4.73
C VAL A 135 0.01 20.11 -4.24
N ILE A 136 -0.60 19.29 -5.12
CA ILE A 136 -0.98 17.91 -4.79
C ILE A 136 0.24 17.08 -4.40
N VAL A 137 1.35 17.20 -5.15
CA VAL A 137 2.61 16.51 -4.84
C VAL A 137 3.17 16.98 -3.49
N ALA A 138 3.19 18.29 -3.24
CA ALA A 138 3.66 18.84 -1.97
C ALA A 138 2.83 18.33 -0.77
N GLN A 139 1.50 18.29 -0.90
CA GLN A 139 0.62 17.68 0.11
C GLN A 139 0.91 16.19 0.29
N GLY A 140 1.11 15.44 -0.80
CA GLY A 140 1.46 14.02 -0.75
C GLY A 140 2.78 13.77 -0.02
N VAL A 141 3.83 14.56 -0.32
CA VAL A 141 5.13 14.48 0.34
C VAL A 141 5.03 14.80 1.83
N ALA A 142 4.28 15.85 2.21
CA ALA A 142 4.03 16.16 3.60
C ALA A 142 3.28 15.02 4.32
N GLY A 143 2.27 14.43 3.66
CA GLY A 143 1.51 13.29 4.17
C GLY A 143 2.37 12.03 4.38
N LEU A 144 3.37 11.80 3.51
CA LEU A 144 4.31 10.68 3.64
C LEU A 144 5.14 10.73 4.93
N ILE A 145 5.37 11.92 5.50
CA ILE A 145 6.09 12.07 6.77
C ILE A 145 5.29 11.41 7.90
N ALA A 146 4.00 11.73 8.01
CA ALA A 146 3.11 11.11 9.00
C ALA A 146 2.98 9.60 8.75
N TRP A 147 2.85 9.21 7.47
CA TRP A 147 2.74 7.80 7.09
C TRP A 147 4.00 6.99 7.45
N SER A 148 5.17 7.60 7.33
CA SER A 148 6.44 6.98 7.70
C SER A 148 6.53 6.69 9.20
N GLY A 149 5.89 7.51 10.05
CA GLY A 149 5.81 7.26 11.49
C GLY A 149 5.05 5.98 11.83
N LEU A 150 3.96 5.71 11.12
CA LEU A 150 3.14 4.50 11.35
C LEU A 150 3.84 3.20 10.94
N ASN A 151 4.88 3.25 10.10
CA ASN A 151 5.73 2.08 9.85
C ASN A 151 6.45 1.59 11.12
N PHE A 152 6.60 2.44 12.13
CA PHE A 152 7.18 2.09 13.43
C PHE A 152 6.14 1.68 14.46
N ALA A 153 4.84 1.60 14.10
CA ALA A 153 3.76 1.28 15.04
C ALA A 153 3.99 -0.06 15.75
N THR A 154 4.43 -1.10 15.05
CA THR A 154 4.78 -2.40 15.65
C THR A 154 5.85 -2.27 16.72
N MET A 155 6.95 -1.58 16.41
CA MET A 155 8.05 -1.35 17.36
C MET A 155 7.58 -0.51 18.55
N TRP A 156 6.78 0.52 18.32
CA TRP A 156 6.23 1.37 19.35
C TRP A 156 5.30 0.61 20.31
N LEU A 157 4.41 -0.24 19.78
CA LEU A 157 3.54 -1.11 20.58
C LEU A 157 4.37 -2.07 21.46
N GLU A 158 5.40 -2.71 20.91
CA GLU A 158 6.26 -3.60 21.71
C GLU A 158 7.06 -2.84 22.78
N LEU A 159 7.52 -1.61 22.49
CA LEU A 159 8.19 -0.75 23.48
C LEU A 159 7.26 -0.30 24.61
N MET A 160 5.95 -0.21 24.37
CA MET A 160 4.95 0.03 25.42
C MET A 160 4.69 -1.21 26.29
N GLY A 161 5.22 -2.38 25.91
CA GLY A 161 5.08 -3.63 26.66
C GLY A 161 4.03 -4.60 26.11
N PHE A 162 3.45 -4.32 24.93
CA PHE A 162 2.59 -5.30 24.25
C PHE A 162 3.41 -6.52 23.81
N THR A 163 2.82 -7.70 23.96
CA THR A 163 3.42 -8.94 23.46
C THR A 163 3.43 -8.98 21.92
N HIS A 164 4.34 -9.75 21.32
CA HIS A 164 4.36 -9.96 19.86
C HIS A 164 3.00 -10.43 19.30
N TRP A 165 2.27 -11.23 20.09
CA TRP A 165 0.93 -11.69 19.74
C TRP A 165 -0.09 -10.55 19.70
N GLU A 166 -0.15 -9.74 20.75
CA GLU A 166 -1.05 -8.59 20.83
C GLU A 166 -0.73 -7.56 19.75
N THR A 167 0.56 -7.26 19.53
CA THR A 167 1.02 -6.35 18.47
C THR A 167 0.62 -6.87 17.08
N SER A 168 0.75 -8.17 16.83
CA SER A 168 0.31 -8.80 15.56
C SER A 168 -1.21 -8.68 15.37
N ILE A 169 -2.00 -8.86 16.43
CA ILE A 169 -3.47 -8.68 16.39
C ILE A 169 -3.83 -7.21 16.11
N ILE A 170 -3.25 -6.26 16.85
CA ILE A 170 -3.57 -4.83 16.73
C ILE A 170 -3.23 -4.33 15.31
N THR A 171 -2.02 -4.64 14.83
CA THR A 171 -1.57 -4.23 13.48
C THR A 171 -2.27 -4.99 12.36
N GLY A 172 -2.64 -6.26 12.58
CA GLY A 172 -3.48 -7.03 11.67
C GLY A 172 -4.90 -6.46 11.56
N LEU A 173 -5.52 -6.09 12.68
CA LEU A 173 -6.83 -5.42 12.73
C LEU A 173 -6.80 -4.07 12.02
N TYR A 174 -5.74 -3.29 12.20
CA TYR A 174 -5.51 -2.04 11.47
C TYR A 174 -5.56 -2.25 9.95
N LEU A 175 -4.81 -3.23 9.44
CA LEU A 175 -4.75 -3.53 8.01
C LEU A 175 -6.08 -4.12 7.49
N PHE A 176 -6.75 -4.94 8.28
CA PHE A 176 -8.07 -5.46 7.95
C PHE A 176 -9.11 -4.33 7.84
N ALA A 177 -9.11 -3.40 8.80
CA ALA A 177 -9.95 -2.21 8.78
C ALA A 177 -9.65 -1.32 7.57
N THR A 178 -8.37 -1.20 7.18
CA THR A 178 -7.93 -0.51 5.95
C THR A 178 -8.52 -1.16 4.71
N ALA A 179 -8.62 -2.49 4.65
CA ALA A 179 -9.26 -3.18 3.54
C ALA A 179 -10.77 -2.93 3.49
N LEU A 180 -11.45 -2.99 4.63
CA LEU A 180 -12.89 -2.70 4.73
C LEU A 180 -13.20 -1.25 4.37
N GLY A 181 -12.41 -0.30 4.87
CA GLY A 181 -12.59 1.11 4.58
C GLY A 181 -12.29 1.44 3.12
N ALA A 182 -11.32 0.80 2.48
CA ALA A 182 -11.11 0.94 1.03
C ALA A 182 -12.33 0.46 0.23
N LEU A 183 -12.93 -0.69 0.58
CA LEU A 183 -14.16 -1.16 -0.06
C LEU A 183 -15.32 -0.18 0.15
N PHE A 184 -15.49 0.30 1.38
CA PHE A 184 -16.51 1.29 1.74
C PHE A 184 -16.32 2.61 0.97
N GLY A 185 -15.10 3.13 0.93
CA GLY A 185 -14.75 4.36 0.22
C GLY A 185 -14.97 4.26 -1.29
N GLY A 186 -14.79 3.09 -1.89
CA GLY A 186 -15.13 2.83 -3.29
C GLY A 186 -16.63 2.86 -3.55
N VAL A 187 -17.42 2.07 -2.81
CA VAL A 187 -18.88 1.98 -3.01
C VAL A 187 -19.58 3.30 -2.70
N VAL A 188 -19.25 3.91 -1.56
CA VAL A 188 -19.81 5.22 -1.17
C VAL A 188 -19.30 6.32 -2.07
N GLY A 189 -18.03 6.28 -2.48
CA GLY A 189 -17.45 7.21 -3.46
C GLY A 189 -18.21 7.21 -4.78
N ASP A 190 -18.57 6.03 -5.29
CA ASP A 190 -19.38 5.88 -6.52
C ASP A 190 -20.81 6.40 -6.36
N ALA A 191 -21.46 6.10 -5.23
CA ALA A 191 -22.79 6.60 -4.93
C ALA A 191 -22.83 8.13 -4.79
N VAL A 192 -21.86 8.70 -4.08
CA VAL A 192 -21.75 10.15 -3.85
C VAL A 192 -21.35 10.87 -5.13
N SER A 193 -20.49 10.30 -5.99
CA SER A 193 -20.16 10.92 -7.29
C SER A 193 -21.33 10.94 -8.26
N ARG A 194 -22.24 9.94 -8.20
CA ARG A 194 -23.48 9.98 -9.01
C ARG A 194 -24.39 11.15 -8.61
N ARG A 195 -24.36 11.57 -7.35
CA ARG A 195 -25.16 12.71 -6.85
C ARG A 195 -24.44 14.05 -6.94
N PHE A 196 -23.11 14.06 -6.81
CA PHE A 196 -22.25 15.24 -6.90
C PHE A 196 -21.03 14.94 -7.78
N PRO A 197 -21.15 15.10 -9.12
CA PRO A 197 -20.15 14.67 -10.09
C PRO A 197 -18.75 15.28 -9.87
N ASP A 198 -18.69 16.58 -9.58
CA ASP A 198 -17.42 17.31 -9.55
C ASP A 198 -16.78 17.37 -8.15
N ALA A 199 -17.58 17.25 -7.09
CA ALA A 199 -17.13 17.48 -5.71
C ALA A 199 -17.20 16.25 -4.81
N GLY A 200 -18.03 15.25 -5.15
CA GLY A 200 -18.39 14.17 -4.24
C GLY A 200 -17.20 13.33 -3.75
N ARG A 201 -16.33 12.94 -4.68
CA ARG A 201 -15.13 12.12 -4.37
C ARG A 201 -14.04 12.92 -3.67
N ILE A 202 -13.87 14.19 -4.03
CA ILE A 202 -12.89 15.09 -3.40
C ILE A 202 -13.30 15.33 -1.94
N ALA A 203 -14.58 15.64 -1.70
CA ALA A 203 -15.10 15.84 -0.34
C ALA A 203 -14.89 14.59 0.52
N LEU A 204 -15.19 13.40 0.00
CA LEU A 204 -15.00 12.14 0.72
C LEU A 204 -13.51 11.89 1.07
N ALA A 205 -12.59 12.18 0.15
CA ALA A 205 -11.16 12.04 0.37
C ALA A 205 -10.61 13.05 1.40
N GLN A 206 -11.14 14.27 1.39
CA GLN A 206 -10.78 15.29 2.38
C GLN A 206 -11.31 14.93 3.78
N ILE A 207 -12.55 14.42 3.90
CA ILE A 207 -13.09 13.94 5.18
C ILE A 207 -12.23 12.81 5.75
N SER A 208 -11.87 11.84 4.90
CA SER A 208 -10.98 10.74 5.27
C SER A 208 -9.62 11.23 5.76
N SER A 209 -8.98 12.12 5.01
CA SER A 209 -7.67 12.67 5.37
C SER A 209 -7.74 13.55 6.62
N ALA A 210 -8.81 14.33 6.78
CA ALA A 210 -9.04 15.16 7.96
C ALA A 210 -9.29 14.32 9.22
N SER A 211 -9.93 13.15 9.09
CA SER A 211 -10.18 12.23 10.21
C SER A 211 -8.90 11.60 10.78
N ALA A 212 -7.82 11.55 9.99
CA ALA A 212 -6.53 11.02 10.44
C ALA A 212 -5.94 11.82 11.61
N LEU A 213 -6.12 13.14 11.61
CA LEU A 213 -5.58 14.05 12.61
C LEU A 213 -6.20 13.85 14.02
N PRO A 214 -7.52 13.91 14.22
CA PRO A 214 -8.12 13.69 15.54
C PRO A 214 -7.90 12.25 16.01
N LEU A 215 -7.95 11.25 15.12
CA LEU A 215 -7.69 9.87 15.49
C LEU A 215 -6.23 9.65 15.92
N GLY A 216 -5.28 10.31 15.26
CA GLY A 216 -3.87 10.31 15.67
C GLY A 216 -3.65 11.01 17.01
N ALA A 217 -4.35 12.12 17.26
CA ALA A 217 -4.31 12.80 18.55
C ALA A 217 -4.88 11.92 19.68
N VAL A 218 -5.99 11.22 19.44
CA VAL A 218 -6.54 10.26 20.40
C VAL A 218 -5.56 9.12 20.67
N LEU A 219 -4.92 8.58 19.63
CA LEU A 219 -3.95 7.51 19.76
C LEU A 219 -2.72 7.93 20.59
N LEU A 220 -2.17 9.11 20.33
CA LEU A 220 -0.90 9.56 20.93
C LEU A 220 -1.05 10.33 22.25
N LEU A 221 -2.16 11.04 22.45
CA LEU A 221 -2.39 11.91 23.61
C LEU A 221 -3.51 11.41 24.51
N GLY A 222 -4.47 10.66 23.96
CA GLY A 222 -5.66 10.21 24.69
C GLY A 222 -5.52 8.86 25.39
N LEU A 223 -4.68 7.96 24.85
CA LEU A 223 -4.45 6.64 25.42
C LEU A 223 -3.20 6.63 26.32
N PRO A 224 -3.29 6.06 27.53
CA PRO A 224 -2.11 5.86 28.36
C PRO A 224 -1.22 4.79 27.73
N ASN A 225 0.10 4.97 27.87
CA ASN A 225 1.12 4.03 27.37
C ASN A 225 1.24 2.83 28.32
N ASP A 226 0.18 2.02 28.43
CA ASP A 226 0.13 0.85 29.30
C ASP A 226 -0.51 -0.36 28.56
N PRO A 227 0.09 -1.58 28.65
CA PRO A 227 -0.42 -2.79 28.01
C PRO A 227 -1.87 -3.16 28.40
N SER A 228 -2.33 -2.74 29.58
CA SER A 228 -3.72 -2.97 30.05
C SER A 228 -4.78 -2.33 29.14
N THR A 229 -4.40 -1.39 28.28
CA THR A 229 -5.30 -0.71 27.33
C THR A 229 -5.28 -1.30 25.92
N GLY A 230 -4.87 -2.56 25.75
CA GLY A 230 -4.78 -3.23 24.45
C GLY A 230 -6.06 -3.20 23.61
N VAL A 231 -7.23 -3.34 24.25
CA VAL A 231 -8.54 -3.26 23.55
C VAL A 231 -8.79 -1.84 23.02
N ALA A 232 -8.42 -0.81 23.78
CA ALA A 232 -8.57 0.58 23.37
C ALA A 232 -7.61 0.93 22.22
N HIS A 233 -6.37 0.47 22.29
CA HIS A 233 -5.42 0.56 21.18
C HIS A 233 -5.93 -0.14 19.92
N ALA A 234 -6.41 -1.39 20.04
CA ALA A 234 -7.00 -2.12 18.93
C ALA A 234 -8.19 -1.39 18.30
N ALA A 235 -9.07 -0.80 19.12
CA ALA A 235 -10.22 -0.04 18.65
C ALA A 235 -9.81 1.24 17.90
N VAL A 236 -8.85 2.01 18.43
CA VAL A 236 -8.37 3.23 17.76
C VAL A 236 -7.64 2.88 16.46
N PHE A 237 -6.79 1.86 16.45
CA PHE A 237 -6.15 1.36 15.22
C PHE A 237 -7.19 0.87 14.20
N PHE A 238 -8.24 0.18 14.62
CA PHE A 238 -9.32 -0.23 13.73
C PHE A 238 -10.05 0.98 13.11
N VAL A 239 -10.49 1.94 13.93
CA VAL A 239 -11.20 3.13 13.45
C VAL A 239 -10.29 3.96 12.54
N MET A 240 -9.01 4.10 12.89
CA MET A 240 -8.00 4.78 12.10
C MET A 240 -7.79 4.10 10.74
N GLY A 241 -7.57 2.78 10.70
CA GLY A 241 -7.42 2.04 9.44
C GLY A 241 -8.66 2.15 8.56
N PHE A 242 -9.85 2.05 9.16
CA PHE A 242 -11.10 2.22 8.44
C PHE A 242 -11.23 3.62 7.84
N ALA A 243 -11.06 4.68 8.64
CA ALA A 243 -11.33 6.05 8.22
C ALA A 243 -10.29 6.62 7.25
N ILE A 244 -9.01 6.27 7.41
CA ILE A 244 -7.91 6.78 6.57
C ILE A 244 -7.93 6.16 5.16
N SER A 245 -8.44 4.94 5.01
CA SER A 245 -8.35 4.19 3.75
C SER A 245 -9.33 4.61 2.66
N TRP A 246 -10.30 5.49 2.95
CA TRP A 246 -11.30 5.89 1.95
C TRP A 246 -10.68 6.71 0.81
N ASN A 247 -9.62 7.47 1.10
CA ASN A 247 -8.98 8.40 0.15
C ASN A 247 -8.43 7.71 -1.11
N ALA A 248 -7.75 6.57 -0.93
CA ALA A 248 -7.12 5.81 -2.00
C ALA A 248 -8.15 5.12 -2.89
N ALA A 249 -9.30 4.73 -2.33
CA ALA A 249 -10.38 4.10 -3.08
C ALA A 249 -11.25 5.11 -3.84
N SER A 250 -11.49 6.30 -3.27
CA SER A 250 -12.42 7.29 -3.82
C SER A 250 -11.83 8.14 -4.95
N THR A 251 -10.52 8.44 -4.91
CA THR A 251 -9.88 9.39 -5.85
C THR A 251 -9.09 8.75 -6.98
N ASN A 252 -8.51 7.55 -6.76
CA ASN A 252 -7.60 6.95 -7.75
C ASN A 252 -8.27 6.43 -9.02
N LYS A 253 -9.62 6.41 -9.13
CA LYS A 253 -10.29 5.81 -10.29
C LYS A 253 -11.56 6.54 -10.74
N SER A 254 -11.42 7.64 -11.48
CA SER A 254 -12.30 7.99 -12.62
C SER A 254 -12.00 9.35 -13.28
N VAL A 255 -10.76 9.83 -13.33
CA VAL A 255 -10.47 11.13 -14.03
C VAL A 255 -10.22 10.93 -15.54
N ARG A 256 -10.93 10.01 -16.19
CA ARG A 256 -10.97 10.00 -17.66
C ARG A 256 -12.31 9.45 -18.13
N ASN A 257 -13.23 10.38 -18.40
CA ASN A 257 -14.26 10.30 -19.44
C ASN A 257 -15.00 11.65 -19.52
N GLN A 258 -14.28 12.73 -19.80
CA GLN A 258 -14.87 13.90 -20.44
C GLN A 258 -14.03 14.24 -21.67
N PRO A 259 -14.63 14.24 -22.88
CA PRO A 259 -13.96 14.74 -24.07
C PRO A 259 -13.74 16.25 -23.89
N PHE A 260 -12.52 16.71 -24.20
CA PHE A 260 -12.30 18.11 -24.56
C PHE A 260 -12.87 18.36 -25.96
#